data_AF-A0A6G0WQ40-F1
#
_entry.id   AF-A0A6G0WQ40-F1
#
_cell.length_a   1.000
_cell.length_b   1.000
_cell.length_c   1.000
_cell.angle_alpha   90.00
_cell.angle_beta   90.00
_cell.angle_gamma   90.00
#
_symmetry.space_group_name_H-M   'P 1'
#
loop_
_entity.id
_entity.type
_entity.pdbx_description
1 polymer ?
#
loop_
_entity_poly.entity_id
_entity_poly.type
_entity_poly.pdbx_seq_one_letter_code
_entity_poly.pdbx_strand_id
1 'polypeptide(L)'
;MSSSTTAAKNDAVAYEINVAKTANQLIDHVVSGSRFAFETNLVWKATVKPCSWYNDVVSLVETSGQVERVNQTKAWKQVTSSPPRSFSALSTSSVPQEEALVRHVVGHSAKDDLVVCVDAFASNCNRAFQQWWCHADGNTRQDLLKDLQALNQQDDRRLEQPTLLDFNDSGDDIPDESSLIRFLARTPLYTTQVATRTELRALLREFRLSLDLSTSTFRQWWLTGLHPREKEVQTRLQALGILSGDGTLKDPFRWNLLALFAQSERVETNSQVVADPVDRASDMVEAYEEDVARTAASFIHCINTLGRGHIGVPCD
;
A
#
# COMPACT_ATOMS: atom_id res chain seq x y z
N MET A 1 27.87 7.30 13.30
CA MET A 1 26.42 7.45 13.48
C MET A 1 25.61 6.17 13.12
N SER A 2 26.24 5.04 12.81
CA SER A 2 25.54 3.83 12.33
C SER A 2 24.87 2.95 13.41
N SER A 3 25.14 3.17 14.70
CA SER A 3 24.63 2.29 15.77
C SER A 3 23.16 2.52 16.13
N SER A 4 22.59 3.70 15.86
CA SER A 4 21.21 4.03 16.24
C SER A 4 20.17 3.33 15.36
N THR A 5 20.47 3.10 14.09
CA THR A 5 19.52 2.53 13.13
C THR A 5 19.31 1.03 13.35
N THR A 6 20.33 0.31 13.81
CA THR A 6 20.24 -1.14 14.06
C THR A 6 19.36 -1.46 15.28
N ALA A 7 19.41 -0.64 16.32
CA ALA A 7 18.57 -0.82 17.51
C ALA A 7 17.07 -0.68 17.17
N ALA A 8 16.70 0.40 16.46
CA ALA A 8 15.31 0.63 16.06
C ALA A 8 14.72 -0.50 15.19
N LYS A 9 15.53 -1.11 14.31
CA LYS A 9 15.12 -2.28 13.51
C LYS A 9 14.80 -3.47 14.41
N ASN A 10 15.69 -3.79 15.34
CA ASN A 10 15.49 -4.92 16.24
C ASN A 10 14.23 -4.74 17.09
N ASP A 11 13.94 -3.51 17.53
CA ASP A 11 12.75 -3.20 18.32
C ASP A 11 11.45 -3.40 17.54
N ALA A 12 11.42 -2.99 16.27
CA ALA A 12 10.25 -3.17 15.42
C ALA A 12 9.96 -4.65 15.09
N VAL A 13 10.98 -5.47 14.85
CA VAL A 13 10.79 -6.92 14.67
C VAL A 13 10.31 -7.56 15.98
N ALA A 14 10.93 -7.20 17.11
CA ALA A 14 10.53 -7.68 18.43
C ALA A 14 9.08 -7.29 18.76
N TYR A 15 8.64 -6.10 18.36
CA TYR A 15 7.26 -5.66 18.48
C TYR A 15 6.30 -6.58 17.72
N GLU A 16 6.53 -6.84 16.43
CA GLU A 16 5.64 -7.70 15.62
C GLU A 16 5.58 -9.13 16.15
N ILE A 17 6.74 -9.70 16.52
CA ILE A 17 6.81 -11.03 17.13
C ILE A 17 6.01 -11.05 18.43
N ASN A 18 6.09 -9.99 19.24
CA ASN A 18 5.36 -9.91 20.49
C ASN A 18 3.85 -9.78 20.29
N VAL A 19 3.40 -8.99 19.32
CA VAL A 19 1.98 -8.88 18.93
C VAL A 19 1.45 -10.24 18.48
N ALA A 20 2.10 -10.87 17.50
CA ALA A 20 1.68 -12.16 16.96
C ALA A 20 1.67 -13.26 18.03
N LYS A 21 2.73 -13.36 18.83
CA LYS A 21 2.82 -14.33 19.94
C LYS A 21 1.68 -14.15 20.95
N THR A 22 1.39 -12.91 21.33
CA THR A 22 0.35 -12.63 22.34
C THR A 22 -1.04 -12.93 21.80
N ALA A 23 -1.31 -12.57 20.55
CA ALA A 23 -2.56 -12.89 19.88
C ALA A 23 -2.79 -14.40 19.77
N ASN A 24 -1.78 -15.16 19.32
CA ASN A 24 -1.87 -16.62 19.22
C ASN A 24 -2.09 -17.27 20.59
N GLN A 25 -1.39 -16.81 21.64
CA GLN A 25 -1.63 -17.28 23.01
C GLN A 25 -3.07 -17.07 23.49
N LEU A 26 -3.68 -15.93 23.11
CA LEU A 26 -5.07 -15.65 23.46
C LEU A 26 -6.04 -16.54 22.68
N ILE A 27 -5.82 -16.71 21.38
CA ILE A 27 -6.61 -17.62 20.52
C ILE A 27 -6.52 -19.05 21.07
N ASP A 28 -5.31 -19.56 21.30
CA ASP A 28 -5.06 -20.91 21.82
C ASP A 28 -5.75 -21.11 23.18
N HIS A 29 -5.71 -20.12 24.06
CA HIS A 29 -6.35 -20.21 25.38
C HIS A 29 -7.88 -20.33 25.30
N VAL A 30 -8.52 -19.60 24.37
CA VAL A 30 -9.97 -19.67 24.15
C VAL A 30 -10.35 -20.99 23.45
N VAL A 31 -9.58 -21.42 22.46
CA VAL A 31 -9.87 -22.64 21.68
C VAL A 31 -9.60 -23.91 22.48
N SER A 32 -8.58 -23.94 23.36
CA SER A 32 -8.15 -25.14 24.08
C SER A 32 -8.97 -25.52 25.32
N GLY A 33 -9.99 -24.75 25.72
CA GLY A 33 -10.95 -25.21 26.73
C GLY A 33 -11.39 -24.21 27.80
N SER A 34 -10.94 -22.96 27.74
CA SER A 34 -11.58 -21.91 28.55
C SER A 34 -12.78 -21.37 27.80
N ARG A 35 -14.00 -21.55 28.35
CA ARG A 35 -15.24 -21.01 27.73
C ARG A 35 -15.14 -19.50 27.47
N PHE A 36 -14.31 -18.79 28.25
CA PHE A 36 -14.07 -17.36 28.13
C PHE A 36 -12.62 -16.99 28.48
N ALA A 37 -12.05 -16.03 27.77
CA ALA A 37 -10.82 -15.32 28.16
C ALA A 37 -11.10 -13.84 28.38
N PHE A 38 -10.73 -13.28 29.54
CA PHE A 38 -10.97 -11.87 29.85
C PHE A 38 -9.83 -10.98 29.35
N GLU A 39 -10.19 -9.80 28.84
CA GLU A 39 -9.21 -8.79 28.37
C GLU A 39 -8.34 -8.18 29.47
N THR A 40 -8.65 -8.39 30.76
CA THR A 40 -7.92 -7.78 31.87
C THR A 40 -6.41 -8.05 31.84
N ASN A 41 -6.00 -9.27 31.47
CA ASN A 41 -4.59 -9.61 31.30
C ASN A 41 -3.96 -8.83 30.12
N LEU A 42 -4.70 -8.71 29.01
CA LEU A 42 -4.24 -7.99 27.82
C LEU A 42 -4.10 -6.49 28.10
N VAL A 43 -5.07 -5.89 28.78
CA VAL A 43 -5.05 -4.47 29.20
C VAL A 43 -3.88 -4.22 30.15
N TRP A 44 -3.65 -5.10 31.12
CA TRP A 44 -2.50 -4.97 32.03
C TRP A 44 -1.17 -5.02 31.27
N LYS A 45 -0.99 -5.97 30.34
CA LYS A 45 0.20 -6.06 29.48
C LYS A 45 0.39 -4.80 28.64
N ALA A 46 -0.69 -4.19 28.17
CA ALA A 46 -0.63 -2.99 27.34
C ALA A 46 -0.09 -1.74 28.07
N THR A 47 -0.14 -1.70 29.41
CA THR A 47 0.31 -0.52 30.19
C THR A 47 1.80 -0.18 30.03
N VAL A 48 2.61 -1.16 29.61
CA VAL A 48 4.06 -1.01 29.40
C VAL A 48 4.46 -1.19 27.93
N LYS A 49 3.50 -1.07 27.00
CA LYS A 49 3.69 -1.29 25.56
C LYS A 49 3.37 -0.02 24.77
N PRO A 50 3.83 0.09 23.50
CA PRO A 50 3.41 1.18 22.61
C PRO A 50 1.89 1.25 22.48
N CYS A 51 1.32 2.44 22.25
CA CYS A 51 -0.13 2.65 22.25
C CYS A 51 -0.89 1.81 21.21
N SER A 52 -0.24 1.47 20.09
CA SER A 52 -0.79 0.62 19.03
C SER A 52 -0.85 -0.85 19.41
N TRP A 53 -0.05 -1.29 20.38
CA TRP A 53 0.16 -2.71 20.68
C TRP A 53 -1.13 -3.44 21.02
N TYR A 54 -1.96 -2.84 21.88
CA TYR A 54 -3.24 -3.44 22.29
C TYR A 54 -4.16 -3.63 21.07
N ASN A 55 -4.30 -2.59 20.25
CA ASN A 55 -5.16 -2.60 19.07
C ASN A 55 -4.67 -3.61 18.03
N ASP A 56 -3.35 -3.71 17.83
CA ASP A 56 -2.74 -4.67 16.91
C ASP A 56 -2.99 -6.12 17.35
N VAL A 57 -2.87 -6.41 18.66
CA VAL A 57 -3.19 -7.74 19.22
C VAL A 57 -4.67 -8.06 19.05
N VAL A 58 -5.56 -7.14 19.47
CA VAL A 58 -7.02 -7.32 19.34
C VAL A 58 -7.41 -7.53 17.88
N SER A 59 -6.84 -6.75 16.96
CA SER A 59 -7.06 -6.92 15.52
C SER A 59 -6.68 -8.31 15.06
N LEU A 60 -5.48 -8.80 15.43
CA LEU A 60 -5.01 -10.11 14.99
C LEU A 60 -5.91 -11.24 15.51
N VAL A 61 -6.39 -11.08 16.74
CA VAL A 61 -7.34 -12.01 17.38
C VAL A 61 -8.70 -11.98 16.67
N GLU A 62 -9.28 -10.80 16.41
CA GLU A 62 -10.56 -10.64 15.70
C GLU A 62 -10.46 -11.18 14.26
N THR A 63 -9.38 -10.88 13.55
CA THR A 63 -9.17 -11.32 12.16
C THR A 63 -8.88 -12.82 12.02
N SER A 64 -8.58 -13.51 13.12
CA SER A 64 -8.38 -14.97 13.09
C SER A 64 -9.66 -15.72 12.72
N GLY A 65 -10.83 -15.11 12.99
CA GLY A 65 -12.14 -15.74 12.83
C GLY A 65 -12.40 -16.95 13.73
N GLN A 66 -11.44 -17.33 14.58
CA GLN A 66 -11.57 -18.47 15.50
C GLN A 66 -12.26 -18.06 16.81
N VAL A 67 -12.13 -16.78 17.16
CA VAL A 67 -12.68 -16.22 18.39
C VAL A 67 -13.42 -14.92 18.09
N GLU A 68 -14.46 -14.63 18.86
CA GLU A 68 -15.22 -13.40 18.78
C GLU A 68 -15.34 -12.73 20.14
N ARG A 69 -15.43 -11.40 20.12
CA ARG A 69 -15.54 -10.58 21.32
C ARG A 69 -16.99 -10.51 21.80
N VAL A 70 -17.21 -10.80 23.08
CA VAL A 70 -18.51 -10.68 23.73
C VAL A 70 -18.67 -9.24 24.25
N ASN A 71 -19.46 -8.43 23.53
CA ASN A 71 -19.60 -6.98 23.73
C ASN A 71 -19.91 -6.54 25.18
N GLN A 72 -20.62 -7.36 25.96
CA GLN A 72 -21.03 -6.99 27.33
C GLN A 72 -19.94 -7.24 28.37
N THR A 73 -19.07 -8.22 28.16
CA THR A 73 -18.17 -8.74 29.21
C THR A 73 -16.70 -8.49 28.93
N LYS A 74 -16.36 -7.93 27.75
CA LYS A 74 -14.96 -7.83 27.28
C LYS A 74 -14.24 -9.18 27.38
N ALA A 75 -14.99 -10.24 27.08
CA ALA A 75 -14.49 -11.61 27.06
C ALA A 75 -14.43 -12.11 25.62
N TRP A 76 -13.52 -13.03 25.36
CA TRP A 76 -13.40 -13.74 24.09
C TRP A 76 -14.04 -15.11 24.22
N LYS A 77 -14.81 -15.52 23.21
CA LYS A 77 -15.36 -16.87 23.09
C LYS A 77 -15.03 -17.46 21.73
N GLN A 78 -15.00 -18.78 21.63
CA GLN A 78 -14.81 -19.47 20.38
C GLN A 78 -16.02 -19.27 19.45
N VAL A 79 -15.77 -19.04 18.16
CA VAL A 79 -16.82 -18.98 17.14
C VAL A 79 -17.30 -20.40 16.87
N THR A 80 -18.53 -20.73 17.28
CA THR A 80 -19.11 -22.08 17.12
C THR A 80 -19.70 -22.33 15.72
N SER A 81 -19.87 -21.30 14.89
CA SER A 81 -20.72 -21.39 13.71
C SER A 81 -20.34 -20.39 12.63
N SER A 82 -19.21 -20.61 11.96
CA SER A 82 -18.98 -20.34 10.53
C SER A 82 -17.53 -20.68 10.19
N PRO A 83 -17.21 -21.05 8.95
CA PRO A 83 -15.82 -20.99 8.49
C PRO A 83 -15.31 -19.55 8.73
N PRO A 84 -14.11 -19.38 9.29
CA PRO A 84 -13.54 -18.06 9.53
C PRO A 84 -13.50 -17.29 8.20
N ARG A 85 -13.99 -16.04 8.21
CA ARG A 85 -13.63 -15.07 7.16
C ARG A 85 -12.15 -14.75 7.37
N SER A 86 -11.29 -15.63 6.88
CA SER A 86 -9.85 -15.46 6.97
C SER A 86 -9.45 -14.33 6.02
N PHE A 87 -9.08 -13.18 6.58
CA PHE A 87 -8.44 -12.08 5.83
C PHE A 87 -7.09 -12.50 5.23
N SER A 88 -6.54 -13.65 5.66
CA SER A 88 -5.38 -14.31 5.06
C SER A 88 -5.52 -14.70 3.58
N ALA A 89 -6.64 -14.40 2.93
CA ALA A 89 -6.92 -14.65 1.53
C ALA A 89 -6.02 -13.88 0.53
N LEU A 90 -5.22 -12.91 0.99
CA LEU A 90 -4.18 -12.30 0.13
C LEU A 90 -3.18 -13.32 -0.44
N SER A 91 -3.11 -14.54 0.11
CA SER A 91 -2.00 -15.48 -0.16
C SER A 91 -2.28 -16.69 -1.05
N THR A 92 -3.50 -16.98 -1.54
CA THR A 92 -3.69 -18.23 -2.34
C THR A 92 -4.53 -18.17 -3.61
N SER A 93 -5.19 -17.05 -3.95
CA SER A 93 -5.82 -16.89 -5.28
C SER A 93 -5.90 -15.43 -5.71
N SER A 94 -4.83 -14.67 -5.49
CA SER A 94 -4.77 -13.28 -5.97
C SER A 94 -5.01 -13.27 -7.49
N VAL A 95 -6.04 -12.57 -7.93
CA VAL A 95 -6.35 -12.42 -9.35
C VAL A 95 -5.14 -11.76 -10.03
N PRO A 96 -4.52 -12.37 -11.04
CA PRO A 96 -3.35 -11.77 -11.67
C PRO A 96 -3.69 -10.41 -12.31
N GLN A 97 -2.94 -9.37 -11.95
CA GLN A 97 -3.20 -7.99 -12.37
C GLN A 97 -4.62 -7.51 -12.06
N GLU A 98 -5.12 -7.84 -10.87
CA GLU A 98 -6.42 -7.39 -10.37
C GLU A 98 -6.66 -5.89 -10.58
N GLU A 99 -5.66 -5.05 -10.30
CA GLU A 99 -5.69 -3.61 -10.54
C GLU A 99 -6.04 -3.26 -12.01
N ALA A 100 -5.36 -3.87 -12.97
CA ALA A 100 -5.59 -3.62 -14.39
C ALA A 100 -6.96 -4.13 -14.84
N LEU A 101 -7.40 -5.27 -14.31
CA LEU A 101 -8.74 -5.81 -14.56
C LEU A 101 -9.81 -4.85 -14.06
N VAL A 102 -9.71 -4.38 -12.82
CA VAL A 102 -10.71 -3.49 -12.25
C VAL A 102 -10.72 -2.13 -12.95
N ARG A 103 -9.55 -1.55 -13.28
CA ARG A 103 -9.48 -0.35 -14.13
C ARG A 103 -10.17 -0.58 -15.48
N HIS A 104 -9.94 -1.73 -16.11
CA HIS A 104 -10.56 -2.07 -17.38
C HIS A 104 -12.08 -2.14 -17.23
N VAL A 105 -12.59 -2.88 -16.25
CA VAL A 105 -14.04 -3.04 -16.01
C VAL A 105 -14.71 -1.73 -15.67
N VAL A 106 -14.12 -0.92 -14.78
CA VAL A 106 -14.67 0.39 -14.38
C VAL A 106 -14.62 1.41 -15.53
N GLY A 107 -13.66 1.28 -16.44
CA GLY A 107 -13.60 2.10 -17.66
C GLY A 107 -14.63 1.73 -18.74
N HIS A 108 -15.27 0.56 -18.64
CA HIS A 108 -16.32 0.12 -19.55
C HIS A 108 -17.71 0.42 -18.98
N SER A 109 -18.66 0.72 -19.86
CA SER A 109 -20.01 1.10 -19.46
C SER A 109 -20.73 -0.04 -18.73
N ALA A 110 -21.46 0.27 -17.67
CA ALA A 110 -22.28 -0.70 -16.91
C ALA A 110 -23.35 -1.45 -17.74
N LYS A 111 -23.55 -1.04 -19.00
CA LYS A 111 -24.45 -1.69 -19.95
C LYS A 111 -23.86 -2.91 -20.65
N ASP A 112 -22.54 -3.03 -20.66
CA ASP A 112 -21.87 -4.12 -21.35
C ASP A 112 -21.96 -5.40 -20.51
N ASP A 113 -22.05 -6.55 -21.18
CA ASP A 113 -22.02 -7.85 -20.51
C ASP A 113 -20.64 -8.01 -19.83
N LEU A 114 -20.65 -8.04 -18.49
CA LEU A 114 -19.44 -8.13 -17.69
C LEU A 114 -18.58 -9.34 -18.06
N VAL A 115 -19.20 -10.46 -18.45
CA VAL A 115 -18.47 -11.65 -18.90
C VAL A 115 -17.68 -11.33 -20.17
N VAL A 116 -18.30 -10.66 -21.13
CA VAL A 116 -17.66 -10.25 -22.39
C VAL A 116 -16.52 -9.27 -22.11
N CYS A 117 -16.70 -8.34 -21.18
CA CYS A 117 -15.64 -7.40 -20.78
C CYS A 117 -14.43 -8.13 -20.16
N VAL A 118 -14.67 -9.07 -19.24
CA VAL A 118 -13.59 -9.87 -18.63
C VAL A 118 -12.90 -10.78 -19.66
N ASP A 119 -13.64 -11.37 -20.59
CA ASP A 119 -13.08 -12.19 -21.67
C ASP A 119 -12.24 -11.34 -22.65
N ALA A 120 -12.67 -10.11 -22.93
CA ALA A 120 -11.90 -9.15 -23.73
C ALA A 120 -10.60 -8.75 -23.02
N PHE A 121 -10.64 -8.50 -21.71
CA PHE A 121 -9.44 -8.23 -20.90
C PHE A 121 -8.46 -9.42 -20.94
N ALA A 122 -8.96 -10.64 -20.72
CA ALA A 122 -8.16 -11.87 -20.79
C ALA A 122 -7.50 -12.06 -22.15
N SER A 123 -8.20 -11.70 -23.23
CA SER A 123 -7.69 -11.86 -24.60
C SER A 123 -6.66 -10.81 -25.00
N ASN A 124 -6.81 -9.56 -24.54
CA ASN A 124 -6.04 -8.43 -25.06
C ASN A 124 -4.79 -8.09 -24.25
N CYS A 125 -4.82 -8.25 -22.93
CA CYS A 125 -3.90 -7.49 -22.08
C CYS A 125 -3.02 -8.35 -21.17
N ASN A 126 -3.32 -9.64 -20.94
CA ASN A 126 -2.61 -10.36 -19.90
C ASN A 126 -2.65 -11.90 -20.02
N ARG A 127 -1.54 -12.50 -20.45
CA ARG A 127 -1.35 -13.97 -20.47
C ARG A 127 -1.45 -14.59 -19.07
N ALA A 128 -0.93 -13.89 -18.07
CA ALA A 128 -1.09 -14.14 -16.63
C ALA A 128 -2.54 -14.48 -16.24
N PHE A 129 -3.38 -13.47 -16.42
CA PHE A 129 -4.80 -13.53 -16.11
C PHE A 129 -5.54 -14.50 -17.01
N GLN A 130 -5.23 -14.56 -18.31
CA GLN A 130 -5.86 -15.50 -19.24
C GLN A 130 -5.68 -16.96 -18.80
N GLN A 131 -4.46 -17.35 -18.44
CA GLN A 131 -4.18 -18.69 -17.94
C GLN A 131 -4.96 -18.96 -16.66
N TRP A 132 -4.95 -18.01 -15.72
CA TRP A 132 -5.72 -18.12 -14.49
C TRP A 132 -7.22 -18.25 -14.75
N TRP A 133 -7.79 -17.42 -15.63
CA TRP A 133 -9.22 -17.40 -15.98
C TRP A 133 -9.68 -18.71 -16.63
N CYS A 134 -8.87 -19.29 -17.51
CA CYS A 134 -9.17 -20.59 -18.14
C CYS A 134 -9.09 -21.76 -17.15
N HIS A 135 -8.21 -21.68 -16.15
CA HIS A 135 -7.99 -22.75 -15.17
C HIS A 135 -8.81 -22.60 -13.89
N ALA A 136 -9.35 -21.41 -13.62
CA ALA A 136 -10.23 -21.15 -12.48
C ALA A 136 -11.50 -22.01 -12.57
N ASP A 137 -11.90 -22.60 -11.45
CA ASP A 137 -13.16 -23.32 -11.37
C ASP A 137 -14.36 -22.36 -11.55
N GLY A 138 -15.54 -22.93 -11.79
CA GLY A 138 -16.74 -22.15 -12.04
C GLY A 138 -17.15 -21.24 -10.89
N ASN A 139 -16.93 -21.67 -9.63
CA ASN A 139 -17.29 -20.88 -8.46
C ASN A 139 -16.37 -19.68 -8.31
N THR A 140 -15.05 -19.88 -8.43
CA THR A 140 -14.05 -18.79 -8.36
C THR A 140 -14.33 -17.71 -9.41
N ARG A 141 -14.68 -18.10 -10.63
CA ARG A 141 -15.06 -17.13 -11.69
C ARG A 141 -16.36 -16.41 -11.38
N GLN A 142 -17.36 -17.13 -10.90
CA GLN A 142 -18.65 -16.55 -10.53
C GLN A 142 -18.52 -15.56 -9.36
N ASP A 143 -17.69 -15.87 -8.37
CA ASP A 143 -17.40 -14.98 -7.25
C ASP A 143 -16.69 -13.72 -7.72
N LEU A 144 -15.67 -13.83 -8.59
CA LEU A 144 -15.01 -12.67 -9.20
C LEU A 144 -16.00 -11.79 -9.98
N LEU A 145 -16.85 -12.39 -10.82
CA LEU A 145 -17.86 -11.64 -11.58
C LEU A 145 -18.86 -10.94 -10.66
N LYS A 146 -19.27 -11.59 -9.58
CA LYS A 146 -20.16 -11.00 -8.58
C LYS A 146 -19.52 -9.80 -7.88
N ASP A 147 -18.25 -9.91 -7.53
CA ASP A 147 -17.50 -8.81 -6.90
C ASP A 147 -17.34 -7.64 -7.88
N LEU A 148 -16.94 -7.90 -9.12
CA LEU A 148 -16.85 -6.88 -10.17
C LEU A 148 -18.20 -6.22 -10.48
N GLN A 149 -19.29 -7.00 -10.46
CA GLN A 149 -20.65 -6.47 -10.65
C GLN A 149 -21.06 -5.57 -9.48
N ALA A 150 -20.74 -5.96 -8.24
CA ALA A 150 -21.01 -5.14 -7.06
C ALA A 150 -20.24 -3.82 -7.12
N LEU A 151 -19.00 -3.82 -7.60
CA LEU A 151 -18.21 -2.61 -7.84
C LEU A 151 -18.88 -1.68 -8.87
N ASN A 152 -19.32 -2.23 -10.00
CA ASN A 152 -19.95 -1.43 -11.06
C ASN A 152 -21.26 -0.78 -10.57
N GLN A 153 -22.04 -1.48 -9.75
CA GLN A 153 -23.27 -0.94 -9.15
C GLN A 153 -23.04 0.16 -8.10
N GLN A 154 -21.86 0.21 -7.48
CA GLN A 154 -21.52 1.28 -6.54
C GLN A 154 -21.24 2.60 -7.26
N ASP A 155 -20.79 2.56 -8.51
CA ASP A 155 -20.40 3.74 -9.28
C ASP A 155 -21.60 4.50 -9.86
N ASP A 156 -22.64 3.77 -10.27
CA ASP A 156 -23.89 4.36 -10.80
C ASP A 156 -24.61 5.29 -9.80
N ARG A 157 -24.32 5.15 -8.50
CA ARG A 157 -24.88 6.01 -7.44
C ARG A 157 -24.05 7.28 -7.17
N ARG A 158 -22.93 7.47 -7.87
CA ARG A 158 -21.89 8.45 -7.52
C ARG A 158 -21.61 9.51 -8.59
N LEU A 159 -22.46 9.65 -9.61
CA LEU A 159 -22.36 10.74 -10.60
C LEU A 159 -22.56 12.16 -10.03
N GLU A 160 -22.79 12.32 -8.72
CA GLU A 160 -22.36 13.55 -8.06
C GLU A 160 -20.83 13.52 -7.94
N GLN A 161 -20.16 13.85 -9.05
CA GLN A 161 -18.73 14.08 -9.09
C GLN A 161 -18.38 14.91 -7.85
N PRO A 162 -17.43 14.46 -7.01
CA PRO A 162 -16.86 15.34 -6.02
C PRO A 162 -16.36 16.52 -6.83
N THR A 163 -17.02 17.68 -6.65
CA THR A 163 -16.45 18.96 -7.04
C THR A 163 -15.01 18.84 -6.60
N LEU A 164 -14.06 18.92 -7.55
CA LEU A 164 -12.63 18.93 -7.27
C LEU A 164 -12.43 20.13 -6.35
N LEU A 165 -12.69 19.94 -5.06
CA LEU A 165 -12.38 20.88 -4.03
C LEU A 165 -10.88 21.01 -4.18
N ASP A 166 -10.43 22.24 -4.44
CA ASP A 166 -9.02 22.58 -4.29
C ASP A 166 -8.63 22.06 -2.92
N PHE A 167 -7.99 20.90 -2.91
CA PHE A 167 -7.45 20.27 -1.73
C PHE A 167 -6.28 21.14 -1.33
N ASN A 168 -6.61 22.27 -0.70
CA ASN A 168 -5.65 23.11 -0.02
C ASN A 168 -4.87 22.17 0.88
N ASP A 169 -3.56 22.14 0.61
CA ASP A 169 -2.48 21.44 1.29
C ASP A 169 -2.62 21.51 2.82
N SER A 170 -3.56 20.73 3.35
CA SER A 170 -3.92 20.74 4.75
C SER A 170 -2.97 19.77 5.46
N GLY A 171 -1.69 20.14 5.49
CA GLY A 171 -0.61 19.86 6.47
C GLY A 171 -0.41 18.47 7.10
N ASP A 172 -1.29 17.51 6.88
CA ASP A 172 -1.34 16.23 7.58
C ASP A 172 -1.14 15.09 6.58
N ASP A 173 -0.08 15.19 5.78
CA ASP A 173 0.38 14.09 4.96
C ASP A 173 0.88 12.95 5.87
N ILE A 174 0.45 11.73 5.58
CA ILE A 174 0.99 10.55 6.25
C ILE A 174 2.33 10.15 5.59
N PRO A 175 3.32 9.68 6.36
CA PRO A 175 4.59 9.24 5.78
C PRO A 175 4.37 8.06 4.83
N ASP A 176 5.18 7.95 3.77
CA ASP A 176 5.03 6.96 2.70
C ASP A 176 3.58 6.84 2.12
N GLU A 177 2.78 7.91 2.10
CA GLU A 177 1.39 7.90 1.58
C GLU A 177 1.31 7.26 0.18
N SER A 178 2.23 7.64 -0.71
CA SER A 178 2.33 7.06 -2.05
C SER A 178 2.45 5.54 -2.06
N SER A 179 3.18 4.97 -1.10
CA SER A 179 3.32 3.51 -0.97
C SER A 179 2.03 2.87 -0.46
N LEU A 180 1.30 3.54 0.45
CA LEU A 180 -0.01 3.08 0.90
C LEU A 180 -1.03 3.07 -0.24
N ILE A 181 -1.11 4.16 -1.01
CA ILE A 181 -2.03 4.27 -2.15
C ILE A 181 -1.75 3.17 -3.17
N ARG A 182 -0.49 2.94 -3.53
CA ARG A 182 -0.12 1.83 -4.43
C ARG A 182 -0.45 0.46 -3.84
N PHE A 183 -0.26 0.26 -2.53
CA PHE A 183 -0.60 -0.99 -1.87
C PHE A 183 -2.10 -1.27 -1.98
N LEU A 184 -2.94 -0.29 -1.68
CA LEU A 184 -4.40 -0.39 -1.78
C LEU A 184 -4.85 -0.62 -3.24
N ALA A 185 -4.23 0.07 -4.19
CA ALA A 185 -4.57 -0.03 -5.61
C ALA A 185 -4.24 -1.40 -6.23
N ARG A 186 -3.30 -2.16 -5.66
CA ARG A 186 -2.89 -3.48 -6.18
C ARG A 186 -3.93 -4.58 -5.96
N THR A 187 -4.75 -4.46 -4.91
CA THR A 187 -5.77 -5.45 -4.50
C THR A 187 -7.13 -4.76 -4.25
N PRO A 188 -7.73 -4.15 -5.29
CA PRO A 188 -8.94 -3.36 -5.15
C PRO A 188 -10.15 -4.16 -4.64
N LEU A 189 -10.33 -5.41 -5.07
CA LEU A 189 -11.43 -6.29 -4.61
C LEU A 189 -11.32 -6.51 -3.10
N TYR A 190 -10.14 -6.89 -2.62
CA TYR A 190 -9.89 -7.06 -1.19
C TYR A 190 -10.14 -5.75 -0.42
N THR A 191 -9.63 -4.63 -0.96
CA THR A 191 -9.81 -3.30 -0.37
C THR A 191 -11.29 -2.98 -0.20
N THR A 192 -12.14 -3.25 -1.20
CA THR A 192 -13.58 -2.95 -1.12
C THR A 192 -14.37 -3.80 -0.13
N GLN A 193 -13.83 -4.96 0.28
CA GLN A 193 -14.45 -5.80 1.31
C GLN A 193 -14.22 -5.26 2.73
N VAL A 194 -13.29 -4.32 2.90
CA VAL A 194 -12.99 -3.69 4.20
C VAL A 194 -14.09 -2.70 4.55
N ALA A 195 -15.00 -3.10 5.44
CA ALA A 195 -16.20 -2.36 5.81
C ALA A 195 -16.13 -1.76 7.23
N THR A 196 -15.22 -2.25 8.08
CA THR A 196 -15.14 -1.87 9.49
C THR A 196 -13.75 -1.38 9.91
N ARG A 197 -13.67 -0.68 11.05
CA ARG A 197 -12.38 -0.21 11.61
C ARG A 197 -11.40 -1.34 11.92
N THR A 198 -11.89 -2.48 12.40
CA THR A 198 -11.04 -3.64 12.67
C THR A 198 -10.42 -4.18 11.38
N GLU A 199 -11.20 -4.23 10.30
CA GLU A 199 -10.73 -4.69 9.00
C GLU A 199 -9.74 -3.70 8.38
N LEU A 200 -10.00 -2.38 8.48
CA LEU A 200 -9.05 -1.36 8.04
C LEU A 200 -7.72 -1.46 8.80
N ARG A 201 -7.76 -1.68 10.11
CA ARG A 201 -6.56 -1.91 10.91
C ARG A 201 -5.80 -3.15 10.44
N ALA A 202 -6.50 -4.23 10.09
CA ALA A 202 -5.89 -5.43 9.56
C ALA A 202 -5.16 -5.16 8.22
N LEU A 203 -5.83 -4.45 7.31
CA LEU A 203 -5.26 -4.01 6.03
C LEU A 203 -4.01 -3.13 6.24
N LEU A 204 -4.07 -2.16 7.16
CA LEU A 204 -2.92 -1.29 7.46
C LEU A 204 -1.76 -2.04 8.12
N ARG A 205 -2.04 -3.09 8.90
CA ARG A 205 -1.02 -3.99 9.42
C ARG A 205 -0.34 -4.76 8.30
N GLU A 206 -1.10 -5.31 7.35
CA GLU A 206 -0.56 -6.01 6.18
C GLU A 206 0.32 -5.09 5.34
N PHE A 207 -0.14 -3.86 5.10
CA PHE A 207 0.69 -2.82 4.48
C PHE A 207 1.99 -2.61 5.26
N ARG A 208 1.92 -2.37 6.57
CA ARG A 208 3.10 -2.16 7.43
C ARG A 208 4.10 -3.32 7.35
N LEU A 209 3.60 -4.56 7.29
CA LEU A 209 4.44 -5.76 7.19
C LEU A 209 5.05 -5.93 5.80
N SER A 210 4.43 -5.38 4.76
CA SER A 210 4.97 -5.39 3.39
C SER A 210 6.11 -4.39 3.18
N LEU A 211 6.25 -3.40 4.07
CA LEU A 211 7.27 -2.36 3.98
C LEU A 211 8.61 -2.84 4.52
N ASP A 212 9.69 -2.46 3.82
CA ASP A 212 11.04 -2.66 4.35
C ASP A 212 11.21 -1.86 5.64
N LEU A 213 11.64 -2.60 6.66
CA LEU A 213 11.83 -2.07 7.99
C LEU A 213 12.91 -0.98 8.05
N SER A 214 13.89 -1.04 7.15
CA SER A 214 15.05 -0.15 7.21
C SER A 214 14.82 1.23 6.63
N THR A 215 13.87 1.34 5.72
CA THR A 215 13.66 2.53 4.88
C THR A 215 12.31 3.18 5.10
N SER A 216 11.31 2.44 5.58
CA SER A 216 9.96 2.98 5.71
C SER A 216 9.83 3.98 6.86
N THR A 217 9.45 5.20 6.49
CA THR A 217 9.09 6.27 7.43
C THR A 217 7.71 6.02 8.05
N PHE A 218 6.78 5.42 7.30
CA PHE A 218 5.46 5.04 7.79
C PHE A 218 5.53 4.08 8.96
N ARG A 219 6.38 3.04 8.86
CA ARG A 219 6.51 2.05 9.93
C ARG A 219 7.11 2.67 11.21
N GLN A 220 8.10 3.54 11.07
CA GLN A 220 8.70 4.26 12.20
C GLN A 220 7.66 5.19 12.86
N TRP A 221 6.93 5.97 12.05
CA TRP A 221 5.87 6.86 12.51
C TRP A 221 4.74 6.10 13.22
N TRP A 222 4.38 4.92 12.72
CA TRP A 222 3.36 4.06 13.33
C TRP A 222 3.77 3.60 14.73
N LEU A 223 5.01 3.15 14.88
CA LEU A 223 5.51 2.57 16.14
C LEU A 223 5.85 3.61 17.20
N THR A 224 6.21 4.82 16.79
CA THR A 224 6.63 5.92 17.68
C THR A 224 5.48 6.83 18.11
N GLY A 225 4.28 6.62 17.57
CA GLY A 225 3.09 7.38 17.95
C GLY A 225 2.70 7.20 19.42
N LEU A 226 2.19 8.27 20.03
CA LEU A 226 1.56 8.24 21.35
C LEU A 226 0.06 7.88 21.27
N HIS A 227 -0.51 7.94 20.06
CA HIS A 227 -1.91 7.67 19.78
C HIS A 227 -2.06 6.66 18.65
N PRO A 228 -3.17 5.90 18.60
CA PRO A 228 -3.47 5.01 17.48
C PRO A 228 -3.54 5.77 16.15
N ARG A 229 -2.62 5.44 15.23
CA ARG A 229 -2.47 6.13 13.93
C ARG A 229 -3.53 5.77 12.90
N GLU A 230 -4.32 4.73 13.15
CA GLU A 230 -5.40 4.29 12.25
C GLU A 230 -6.38 5.41 11.91
N LYS A 231 -6.72 6.25 12.90
CA LYS A 231 -7.66 7.36 12.69
C LYS A 231 -7.07 8.42 11.79
N GLU A 232 -5.76 8.67 11.88
CA GLU A 232 -5.05 9.63 11.02
C GLU A 232 -5.05 9.12 9.57
N VAL A 233 -4.72 7.84 9.35
CA VAL A 233 -4.79 7.23 8.02
C VAL A 233 -6.23 7.21 7.48
N GLN A 234 -7.22 6.86 8.30
CA GLN A 234 -8.64 6.89 7.90
C GLN A 234 -9.05 8.31 7.48
N THR A 235 -8.73 9.32 8.30
CA THR A 235 -9.08 10.73 8.02
C THR A 235 -8.42 11.18 6.73
N ARG A 236 -7.16 10.79 6.51
CA ARG A 236 -6.43 11.11 5.28
C ARG A 236 -7.04 10.42 4.05
N LEU A 237 -7.39 9.14 4.12
CA LEU A 237 -8.07 8.43 3.03
C LEU A 237 -9.47 9.02 2.73
N GLN A 238 -10.16 9.51 3.76
CA GLN A 238 -11.42 10.25 3.60
C GLN A 238 -11.21 11.61 2.93
N ALA A 239 -10.18 12.34 3.33
CA ALA A 239 -9.80 13.61 2.72
C ALA A 239 -9.44 13.43 1.23
N LEU A 240 -8.75 12.35 0.87
CA LEU A 240 -8.45 12.01 -0.53
C LEU A 240 -9.68 11.56 -1.34
N GLY A 241 -10.85 11.43 -0.70
CA GLY A 241 -12.08 10.93 -1.34
C GLY A 241 -12.05 9.42 -1.64
N ILE A 242 -11.03 8.70 -1.18
CA ILE A 242 -10.83 7.25 -1.38
C ILE A 242 -11.75 6.45 -0.48
N LEU A 243 -11.98 6.94 0.74
CA LEU A 243 -12.78 6.28 1.76
C LEU A 243 -13.94 7.17 2.19
N SER A 244 -15.08 6.58 2.51
CA SER A 244 -16.21 7.28 3.13
C SER A 244 -16.87 6.41 4.18
N GLY A 245 -17.63 7.03 5.09
CA GLY A 245 -18.22 6.35 6.25
C GLY A 245 -17.23 6.16 7.42
N ASP A 246 -17.75 5.74 8.57
CA ASP A 246 -17.02 5.68 9.84
C ASP A 246 -16.46 4.30 10.21
N GLY A 247 -16.74 3.26 9.40
CA GLY A 247 -16.30 1.89 9.66
C GLY A 247 -17.03 1.23 10.82
N THR A 248 -18.27 1.64 11.07
CA THR A 248 -19.15 1.06 12.07
C THR A 248 -20.18 0.14 11.41
N LEU A 249 -20.87 -0.71 12.18
CA LEU A 249 -21.93 -1.55 11.62
C LEU A 249 -23.11 -0.74 11.04
N LYS A 250 -23.32 0.49 11.54
CA LYS A 250 -24.40 1.39 11.07
C LYS A 250 -23.97 2.24 9.87
N ASP A 251 -22.68 2.56 9.81
CA ASP A 251 -22.07 3.35 8.76
C ASP A 251 -20.74 2.69 8.37
N PRO A 252 -20.80 1.62 7.54
CA PRO A 252 -19.61 0.90 7.12
C PRO A 252 -18.78 1.75 6.16
N PHE A 253 -17.51 1.41 6.06
CA PHE A 253 -16.63 1.99 5.06
C PHE A 253 -17.14 1.70 3.64
N ARG A 254 -17.05 2.72 2.79
CA ARG A 254 -17.35 2.64 1.36
C ARG A 254 -16.19 3.21 0.58
N TRP A 255 -15.54 2.35 -0.19
CA TRP A 255 -14.37 2.69 -0.99
C TRP A 255 -14.75 3.34 -2.31
N ASN A 256 -13.93 4.28 -2.77
CA ASN A 256 -14.03 4.93 -4.06
C ASN A 256 -12.81 4.54 -4.89
N LEU A 257 -12.96 3.48 -5.69
CA LEU A 257 -11.88 2.94 -6.48
C LEU A 257 -11.42 3.89 -7.60
N LEU A 258 -12.33 4.69 -8.15
CA LEU A 258 -11.97 5.73 -9.12
C LEU A 258 -11.03 6.77 -8.49
N ALA A 259 -11.37 7.25 -7.29
CA ALA A 259 -10.49 8.16 -6.56
C ALA A 259 -9.15 7.48 -6.21
N LEU A 260 -9.18 6.21 -5.79
CA LEU A 260 -7.96 5.45 -5.49
C LEU A 260 -7.03 5.34 -6.71
N PHE A 261 -7.55 4.95 -7.86
CA PHE A 261 -6.76 4.82 -9.09
C PHE A 261 -6.26 6.16 -9.59
N ALA A 262 -7.09 7.21 -9.54
CA ALA A 262 -6.67 8.56 -9.90
C ALA A 262 -5.52 9.05 -9.02
N GLN A 263 -5.55 8.76 -7.70
CA GLN A 263 -4.43 9.09 -6.81
C GLN A 263 -3.19 8.23 -7.10
N SER A 264 -3.36 6.95 -7.41
CA SER A 264 -2.25 6.07 -7.80
C SER A 264 -1.53 6.55 -9.06
N GLU A 265 -2.28 6.98 -10.08
CA GLU A 265 -1.73 7.51 -11.34
C GLU A 265 -0.98 8.83 -11.13
N ARG A 266 -1.50 9.71 -10.25
CA ARG A 266 -0.79 10.94 -9.84
C ARG A 266 0.54 10.63 -9.16
N VAL A 267 0.54 9.64 -8.27
CA VAL A 267 1.73 9.17 -7.57
C VAL A 267 2.78 8.61 -8.55
N GLU A 268 2.36 7.87 -9.58
CA GLU A 268 3.24 7.37 -10.64
C GLU A 268 3.83 8.51 -11.49
N THR A 269 2.99 9.46 -11.91
CA THR A 269 3.41 10.62 -12.71
C THR A 269 4.41 11.48 -11.95
N ASN A 270 4.15 11.77 -10.68
CA ASN A 270 5.06 12.54 -9.82
C ASN A 270 6.41 11.83 -9.60
N SER A 271 6.42 10.49 -9.60
CA SER A 271 7.66 9.72 -9.43
C SER A 271 8.55 9.78 -10.67
N GLN A 272 7.97 9.90 -11.87
CA GLN A 272 8.73 10.01 -13.13
C GLN A 272 9.41 11.37 -13.29
N VAL A 273 8.74 12.46 -12.89
CA VAL A 273 9.29 13.83 -13.02
C VAL A 273 10.56 14.04 -12.17
N VAL A 274 10.69 13.33 -11.06
CA VAL A 274 11.86 13.44 -10.16
C VAL A 274 13.06 12.62 -10.64
N ALA A 275 12.87 11.63 -11.53
CA ALA A 275 13.96 10.81 -12.06
C ALA A 275 14.72 11.49 -13.21
N ASP A 276 14.13 12.47 -13.89
CA ASP A 276 14.66 13.11 -15.11
C ASP A 276 15.71 14.25 -14.93
N PRO A 277 16.07 14.76 -13.72
CA PRO A 277 17.16 15.74 -13.62
C PRO A 277 18.56 15.10 -13.52
N VAL A 278 18.66 13.79 -13.21
CA VAL A 278 19.96 13.12 -13.04
C VAL A 278 20.56 12.71 -14.39
N ASP A 279 19.75 12.23 -15.32
CA ASP A 279 20.23 11.94 -16.69
C ASP A 279 20.58 13.23 -17.44
N ARG A 280 19.81 14.32 -17.26
CA ARG A 280 20.22 15.64 -17.76
C ARG A 280 21.52 16.15 -17.15
N ALA A 281 21.77 15.88 -15.87
CA ALA A 281 23.03 16.24 -15.23
C ALA A 281 24.19 15.38 -15.75
N SER A 282 23.95 14.08 -16.03
CA SER A 282 24.93 13.17 -16.63
C SER A 282 25.30 13.61 -18.06
N ASP A 283 24.30 13.93 -18.89
CA ASP A 283 24.51 14.47 -20.25
C ASP A 283 25.24 15.81 -20.21
N MET A 284 24.97 16.65 -19.19
CA MET A 284 25.69 17.91 -19.00
C MET A 284 27.15 17.71 -18.57
N VAL A 285 27.43 16.70 -17.75
CA VAL A 285 28.79 16.36 -17.32
C VAL A 285 29.58 15.81 -18.50
N GLU A 286 29.02 14.90 -19.29
CA GLU A 286 29.67 14.39 -20.51
C GLU A 286 29.91 15.51 -21.53
N ALA A 287 28.93 16.40 -21.75
CA ALA A 287 29.10 17.54 -22.64
C ALA A 287 30.19 18.51 -22.16
N TYR A 288 30.29 18.72 -20.84
CA TYR A 288 31.34 19.55 -20.25
C TYR A 288 32.73 18.90 -20.39
N GLU A 289 32.84 17.58 -20.13
CA GLU A 289 34.09 16.84 -20.31
C GLU A 289 34.56 16.87 -21.78
N GLU A 290 33.64 16.77 -22.74
CA GLU A 290 33.96 16.87 -24.16
C GLU A 290 34.46 18.27 -24.54
N ASP A 291 33.83 19.34 -24.01
CA ASP A 291 34.24 20.72 -24.28
C ASP A 291 35.61 21.05 -23.66
N VAL A 292 35.87 20.56 -22.44
CA VAL A 292 37.19 20.66 -21.79
C VAL A 292 38.26 19.94 -22.62
N ALA A 293 37.98 18.72 -23.08
CA ALA A 293 38.90 17.96 -23.91
C ALA A 293 39.19 18.67 -25.25
N ARG A 294 38.15 19.22 -25.90
CA ARG A 294 38.27 19.99 -27.15
C ARG A 294 39.09 21.26 -26.96
N THR A 295 38.86 21.98 -25.87
CA THR A 295 39.61 23.19 -25.51
C THR A 295 41.09 22.87 -25.24
N ALA A 296 41.37 21.80 -24.49
CA ALA A 296 42.73 21.35 -24.21
C ALA A 296 43.47 20.95 -25.50
N ALA A 297 42.82 20.23 -26.41
CA ALA A 297 43.39 19.84 -27.70
C ALA A 297 43.73 21.06 -28.58
N SER A 298 42.84 22.06 -28.63
CA SER A 298 43.07 23.32 -29.35
C SER A 298 44.27 24.10 -28.80
N PHE A 299 44.43 24.14 -27.48
CA PHE A 299 45.55 24.80 -26.82
C PHE A 299 46.89 24.11 -27.13
N ILE A 300 46.95 22.78 -27.08
CA ILE A 300 48.14 21.99 -27.44
C ILE A 300 48.51 22.23 -28.91
N HIS A 301 47.52 22.30 -29.81
CA HIS A 301 47.77 22.58 -31.22
C HIS A 301 48.36 23.98 -31.45
N CYS A 302 47.88 24.99 -30.73
CA CYS A 302 48.44 26.35 -30.78
C CYS A 302 49.90 26.39 -30.32
N ILE A 303 50.25 25.72 -29.21
CA ILE A 303 51.63 25.64 -28.71
C ILE A 303 52.56 25.00 -29.75
N ASN A 304 52.14 23.89 -30.35
CA ASN A 304 52.94 23.19 -31.36
C ASN A 304 53.14 24.00 -32.64
N THR A 305 52.18 24.84 -33.01
CA THR A 305 52.26 25.71 -34.19
C THR A 305 53.21 26.89 -33.92
N LEU A 306 53.16 27.49 -32.73
CA LEU A 306 54.04 28.59 -32.34
C LEU A 306 55.49 28.13 -32.09
N GLY A 307 55.68 26.93 -31.54
CA GLY A 307 57.02 26.37 -31.27
C GLY A 307 57.80 25.93 -32.51
N ARG A 308 57.14 25.78 -33.67
CA ARG A 308 57.80 25.50 -34.97
C ARG A 308 58.09 26.76 -35.79
N GLY A 309 57.78 27.94 -35.27
CA GLY A 309 58.30 29.20 -35.78
C GLY A 309 59.82 29.19 -35.65
N HIS A 310 60.50 28.74 -36.71
CA HIS A 310 61.94 28.73 -36.87
C HIS A 310 62.49 30.10 -36.43
N ILE A 311 63.10 30.13 -35.24
CA ILE A 311 64.06 31.18 -34.91
C ILE A 311 65.26 30.86 -35.79
N GLY A 312 65.21 31.31 -37.04
CA GLY A 312 66.37 31.41 -37.89
C GLY A 312 67.30 32.42 -37.23
N VAL A 313 68.20 31.91 -36.40
CA VAL A 313 69.35 32.69 -35.93
C VAL A 313 70.22 32.90 -37.17
N PRO A 314 70.36 34.13 -37.68
CA PRO A 314 71.31 34.38 -38.75
C PRO A 314 72.71 34.18 -38.17
N CYS A 315 73.48 33.26 -38.74
CA CYS A 315 74.89 33.10 -38.44
C CYS A 315 75.66 34.13 -39.28
N ASP A 316 76.28 35.10 -38.61
CA ASP A 316 77.41 35.89 -39.13
C ASP A 316 78.73 35.24 -38.74
#